data_AF-A0A8J7LTB4-F1
#
_entry.id   AF-A0A8J7LTB4-F1
#
_cell.length_a   1.000
_cell.length_b   1.000
_cell.length_c   1.000
_cell.angle_alpha   90.00
_cell.angle_beta   90.00
_cell.angle_gamma   90.00
#
_symmetry.space_group_name_H-M   'P 1'
#
loop_
_entity.id
_entity.type
_entity.pdbx_description
1 polymer ?
#
loop_
_entity_poly.entity_id
_entity_poly.type
_entity_poly.pdbx_seq_one_letter_code
_entity_poly.pdbx_strand_id
1 'polypeptide(L)'
;MIARDYYQVLGVPRTAERAEIRNAYVRLVKRHHPDTIGSLPHRLQDVQRAYRCLTDAQARAAHDNDIVENEHAHRVRQRLVERRLSRLDQPRVKRNSRSQKPGRALAITAKRRKQHLPRPLMLIAIGGLLFTWLEVFGLS
;
A
#
# COMPACT_ATOMS: atom_id res chain seq x y z
N MET A 1 -10.77 -8.77 -7.72
CA MET A 1 -11.93 -8.63 -8.62
C MET A 1 -12.33 -7.17 -8.60
N ILE A 2 -12.58 -6.55 -9.76
CA ILE A 2 -13.07 -5.17 -9.83
C ILE A 2 -14.46 -5.18 -9.15
N ALA A 3 -14.63 -4.42 -8.08
CA ALA A 3 -15.94 -4.24 -7.47
C ALA A 3 -16.91 -3.76 -8.57
N ARG A 4 -18.01 -4.50 -8.76
CA ARG A 4 -18.98 -4.14 -9.80
C ARG A 4 -19.62 -2.81 -9.43
N ASP A 5 -19.48 -1.83 -10.30
CA ASP A 5 -20.10 -0.52 -10.12
C ASP A 5 -21.62 -0.65 -10.33
N TYR A 6 -22.40 -0.53 -9.25
CA TYR A 6 -23.85 -0.68 -9.32
C TYR A 6 -24.54 0.41 -10.13
N TYR A 7 -23.92 1.59 -10.25
CA TYR A 7 -24.44 2.66 -11.11
C TYR A 7 -24.32 2.28 -12.59
N GLN A 8 -23.22 1.62 -12.97
CA GLN A 8 -23.06 1.08 -14.33
C GLN A 8 -24.03 -0.06 -14.63
N VAL A 9 -24.32 -0.91 -13.64
CA VAL A 9 -25.31 -1.99 -13.78
C VAL A 9 -26.72 -1.44 -14.08
N LEU A 10 -27.10 -0.35 -13.42
CA LEU A 10 -28.38 0.32 -13.68
C LEU A 10 -28.34 1.30 -14.88
N GLY A 11 -27.14 1.62 -15.39
CA GLY A 11 -26.96 2.58 -16.48
C GLY A 11 -27.31 4.02 -16.08
N VAL A 12 -27.03 4.38 -14.83
CA VAL A 12 -27.30 5.71 -14.26
C VAL A 12 -26.00 6.38 -13.83
N PRO A 13 -25.93 7.73 -13.81
CA PRO A 13 -24.77 8.42 -13.25
C PRO A 13 -24.68 8.23 -11.73
N ARG A 14 -23.46 8.38 -11.15
CA ARG A 14 -23.26 8.33 -9.69
C ARG A 14 -24.03 9.42 -8.93
N THR A 15 -24.31 10.53 -9.60
CA THR A 15 -25.11 11.67 -9.09
C THR A 15 -26.61 11.44 -9.18
N ALA A 16 -27.07 10.27 -9.66
CA ALA A 16 -28.48 10.02 -9.88
C ALA A 16 -29.30 10.10 -8.58
N GLU A 17 -30.49 10.66 -8.73
CA GLU A 17 -31.47 10.72 -7.65
C GLU A 17 -32.20 9.37 -7.49
N ARG A 18 -32.80 9.14 -6.32
CA ARG A 18 -33.59 7.92 -6.05
C ARG A 18 -34.69 7.69 -7.09
N ALA A 19 -35.32 8.75 -7.60
CA ALA A 19 -36.34 8.66 -8.63
C ALA A 19 -35.78 8.09 -9.95
N GLU A 20 -34.61 8.54 -10.37
CA GLU A 20 -33.93 8.06 -11.59
C GLU A 20 -33.48 6.60 -11.46
N ILE A 21 -32.93 6.24 -10.29
CA ILE A 21 -32.52 4.87 -9.96
C ILE A 21 -33.74 3.92 -10.04
N ARG A 22 -34.89 4.33 -9.48
CA ARG A 22 -36.14 3.56 -9.55
C ARG A 22 -36.63 3.42 -10.98
N ASN A 23 -36.61 4.49 -11.76
CA ASN A 23 -37.04 4.46 -13.16
C ASN A 23 -36.15 3.53 -13.99
N ALA A 24 -34.83 3.57 -13.78
CA ALA A 24 -33.89 2.67 -14.43
C ALA A 24 -34.14 1.20 -14.07
N TYR A 25 -34.36 0.91 -12.79
CA TYR A 25 -34.71 -0.43 -12.33
C TYR A 25 -35.97 -0.98 -13.02
N VAL A 26 -37.06 -0.19 -13.07
CA VAL A 26 -38.30 -0.62 -13.72
C VAL A 26 -38.10 -0.92 -15.21
N ARG A 27 -37.32 -0.10 -15.93
CA ARG A 27 -37.00 -0.33 -17.34
C ARG A 27 -36.21 -1.64 -17.55
N LEU A 28 -35.25 -1.92 -16.68
CA LEU A 28 -34.39 -3.11 -16.79
C LEU A 28 -35.14 -4.39 -16.41
N VAL A 29 -36.00 -4.35 -15.39
CA VAL A 29 -36.84 -5.48 -15.01
C VAL A 29 -37.79 -5.86 -16.13
N LYS A 30 -38.45 -4.88 -16.77
CA LYS A 30 -39.31 -5.13 -17.93
C LYS A 30 -38.56 -5.77 -19.09
N ARG A 31 -37.30 -5.39 -19.31
CA ARG A 31 -36.44 -5.96 -20.37
C ARG A 31 -35.95 -7.37 -20.05
N HIS A 32 -35.74 -7.68 -18.78
CA HIS A 32 -35.20 -8.96 -18.32
C HIS A 32 -36.24 -9.83 -17.61
N HIS A 33 -37.53 -9.60 -17.84
CA HIS A 33 -38.60 -10.38 -17.24
C HIS A 33 -38.52 -11.84 -17.73
N PRO A 34 -38.76 -12.85 -16.86
CA PRO A 34 -38.70 -14.27 -17.25
C PRO A 34 -39.62 -14.59 -18.44
N ASP A 35 -40.76 -13.90 -18.54
CA ASP A 35 -41.72 -14.08 -19.65
C ASP A 35 -41.25 -13.48 -20.99
N THR A 36 -40.10 -12.81 -21.02
CA THR A 36 -39.50 -12.31 -22.26
C THR A 36 -38.57 -13.37 -22.84
N ILE A 37 -38.81 -13.77 -24.09
CA ILE A 37 -37.99 -14.73 -24.82
C ILE A 37 -36.57 -14.12 -24.98
N GLY A 38 -35.54 -14.84 -24.50
CA GLY A 38 -34.15 -14.35 -24.49
C GLY A 38 -33.71 -13.64 -23.20
N SER A 39 -34.48 -13.78 -22.11
CA SER A 39 -34.12 -13.21 -20.81
C SER A 39 -32.87 -13.89 -20.23
N LEU A 40 -31.98 -13.07 -19.65
CA LEU A 40 -30.76 -13.52 -18.97
C LEU A 40 -30.97 -13.42 -17.45
N PRO A 41 -31.22 -14.52 -16.72
CA PRO A 41 -31.58 -14.48 -15.31
C PRO A 41 -30.50 -13.84 -14.44
N HIS A 42 -29.22 -14.02 -14.81
CA HIS A 42 -28.08 -13.45 -14.10
C HIS A 42 -28.07 -11.92 -14.13
N ARG A 43 -28.53 -11.30 -15.24
CA ARG A 43 -28.58 -9.84 -15.35
C ARG A 43 -29.66 -9.24 -14.46
N LEU A 44 -30.81 -9.90 -14.33
CA LEU A 44 -31.88 -9.45 -13.45
C LEU A 44 -31.44 -9.47 -11.98
N GLN A 45 -30.70 -10.51 -11.56
CA GLN A 45 -30.16 -10.60 -10.21
C GLN A 45 -29.17 -9.46 -9.90
N ASP A 46 -28.29 -9.14 -10.84
CA ASP A 46 -27.34 -8.03 -10.68
C ASP A 46 -28.07 -6.68 -10.58
N VAL A 47 -29.10 -6.46 -11.40
CA VAL A 47 -29.96 -5.27 -11.36
C VAL A 47 -30.70 -5.14 -10.01
N GLN A 48 -31.23 -6.25 -9.48
CA GLN A 48 -31.89 -6.27 -8.18
C GLN A 48 -30.91 -5.96 -7.03
N ARG A 49 -29.70 -6.52 -7.08
CA ARG A 49 -28.64 -6.25 -6.09
C ARG A 49 -28.24 -4.77 -6.12
N ALA A 50 -28.01 -4.23 -7.32
CA ALA A 50 -27.68 -2.82 -7.52
C ALA A 50 -28.79 -1.91 -6.95
N TYR A 51 -30.05 -2.18 -7.28
CA TYR A 51 -31.18 -1.40 -6.78
C TYR A 51 -31.28 -1.43 -5.25
N ARG A 52 -31.15 -2.60 -4.63
CA ARG A 52 -31.19 -2.74 -3.15
C ARG A 52 -30.09 -1.92 -2.48
N CYS A 53 -28.87 -1.99 -3.00
CA CYS A 53 -27.73 -1.27 -2.45
C CYS A 53 -27.88 0.26 -2.61
N LEU A 54 -28.33 0.73 -3.78
CA LEU A 54 -28.42 2.16 -4.08
C LEU A 54 -29.67 2.85 -3.49
N THR A 55 -30.69 2.07 -3.08
CA THR A 55 -31.89 2.62 -2.45
C THR A 55 -31.68 2.93 -0.98
N ASP A 56 -30.92 2.10 -0.26
CA ASP A 56 -30.55 2.35 1.13
C ASP A 56 -29.40 3.37 1.21
N ALA A 57 -29.58 4.43 1.99
CA ALA A 57 -28.58 5.49 2.14
C ALA A 57 -27.29 5.00 2.80
N GLN A 58 -27.40 4.11 3.79
CA GLN A 58 -26.24 3.55 4.49
C GLN A 58 -25.45 2.64 3.56
N ALA A 59 -26.13 1.71 2.89
CA ALA A 59 -25.50 0.82 1.91
C ALA A 59 -24.90 1.58 0.72
N ARG A 60 -25.55 2.64 0.22
CA ARG A 60 -25.01 3.49 -0.85
C ARG A 60 -23.73 4.18 -0.42
N ALA A 61 -23.69 4.78 0.77
CA ALA A 61 -22.49 5.43 1.28
C ALA A 61 -21.32 4.45 1.45
N ALA A 62 -21.59 3.25 1.99
CA ALA A 62 -20.58 2.20 2.10
C ALA A 62 -20.06 1.77 0.71
N HIS A 63 -20.95 1.60 -0.27
CA HIS A 63 -20.55 1.27 -1.65
C HIS A 63 -19.71 2.37 -2.30
N ASP A 64 -20.09 3.64 -2.11
CA ASP A 64 -19.35 4.77 -2.66
C ASP A 64 -17.92 4.84 -2.08
N ASN A 65 -17.76 4.57 -0.77
CA ASN A 65 -16.45 4.47 -0.13
C ASN A 65 -15.63 3.30 -0.69
N ASP A 66 -16.24 2.12 -0.83
CA ASP A 66 -15.61 0.92 -1.40
C ASP A 66 -15.12 1.16 -2.83
N ILE A 67 -15.87 1.91 -3.64
CA ILE A 67 -15.45 2.26 -5.00
C ILE A 67 -14.16 3.09 -4.95
N VAL A 68 -14.10 4.11 -4.10
CA VAL A 68 -12.93 4.99 -4.00
C VAL A 68 -11.69 4.21 -3.54
N GLU A 69 -11.84 3.35 -2.54
CA GLU A 69 -10.75 2.52 -2.03
C GLU A 69 -10.26 1.53 -3.11
N ASN A 70 -11.20 0.86 -3.79
CA ASN A 70 -10.86 -0.08 -4.85
C ASN A 70 -10.18 0.61 -6.04
N GLU A 71 -10.63 1.80 -6.42
CA GLU A 71 -9.97 2.62 -7.45
C GLU A 71 -8.53 2.98 -7.03
N HIS A 72 -8.32 3.39 -5.78
CA HIS A 72 -6.99 3.71 -5.27
C HIS A 72 -6.06 2.49 -5.28
N ALA A 73 -6.53 1.36 -4.75
CA ALA A 73 -5.78 0.11 -4.74
C ALA A 73 -5.46 -0.36 -6.17
N HIS A 74 -6.39 -0.21 -7.11
CA HIS A 74 -6.18 -0.53 -8.50
C HIS A 74 -5.09 0.35 -9.12
N ARG A 75 -5.12 1.67 -8.90
CA ARG A 75 -4.10 2.61 -9.39
C ARG A 75 -2.71 2.27 -8.85
N VAL A 76 -2.59 1.93 -7.57
CA VAL A 76 -1.31 1.53 -6.96
C VAL A 76 -0.79 0.24 -7.60
N ARG A 77 -1.65 -0.77 -7.73
CA ARG A 77 -1.29 -2.05 -8.39
C ARG A 77 -0.84 -1.83 -9.83
N GLN A 78 -1.56 -1.02 -10.60
CA GLN A 78 -1.20 -0.70 -11.98
C GLN A 78 0.19 -0.06 -12.06
N ARG A 79 0.48 0.94 -11.22
CA ARG A 79 1.81 1.58 -11.16
C ARG A 79 2.93 0.58 -10.84
N LEU A 80 2.68 -0.39 -9.97
CA LEU A 80 3.68 -1.40 -9.62
C LEU A 80 3.95 -2.37 -10.77
N VAL A 81 2.90 -2.79 -11.48
CA VAL A 81 3.02 -3.63 -12.67
C VAL A 81 3.78 -2.89 -13.77
N GLU A 82 3.42 -1.63 -14.03
CA GLU A 82 4.08 -0.79 -15.03
C GLU A 82 5.57 -0.59 -14.72
N ARG A 83 5.92 -0.27 -13.47
CA ARG A 83 7.31 -0.22 -13.00
C ARG A 83 8.06 -1.54 -13.18
N ARG A 84 7.35 -2.67 -13.07
CA ARG A 84 7.95 -3.99 -13.27
C ARG A 84 8.16 -4.29 -14.74
N LEU A 85 7.17 -4.01 -15.58
CA LEU A 85 7.23 -4.19 -17.03
C LEU A 85 8.33 -3.33 -17.64
N SER A 86 8.46 -2.08 -17.21
CA SER A 86 9.53 -1.19 -17.69
C SER A 86 10.95 -1.65 -17.32
N ARG A 87 11.09 -2.56 -16.34
CA ARG A 87 12.38 -3.23 -16.05
C ARG A 87 12.63 -4.44 -16.95
N LEU A 88 11.58 -5.13 -17.38
CA LEU A 88 11.70 -6.31 -18.25
C LEU A 88 12.04 -5.92 -19.69
N ASP A 89 11.53 -4.78 -20.13
CA ASP A 89 11.80 -4.24 -21.48
C ASP A 89 13.21 -3.63 -21.60
N GLN A 90 13.97 -3.57 -20.49
CA GLN A 90 15.35 -3.12 -20.56
C GLN A 90 16.16 -4.17 -21.32
N PRO A 91 16.86 -3.79 -22.41
CA PRO A 91 17.79 -4.69 -23.06
C PRO A 91 18.78 -5.16 -22.00
N ARG A 92 18.95 -6.48 -21.85
CA ARG A 92 20.00 -7.05 -21.01
C ARG A 92 21.32 -6.46 -21.48
N VAL A 93 21.80 -5.43 -20.77
CA VAL A 93 23.14 -4.89 -20.98
C VAL A 93 24.08 -6.04 -20.69
N LYS A 94 24.60 -6.66 -21.75
CA LYS A 94 25.70 -7.62 -21.63
C LYS A 94 26.84 -6.83 -21.01
N ARG A 95 27.02 -7.00 -19.70
CA ARG A 95 28.19 -6.53 -18.98
C ARG A 95 29.38 -7.20 -19.67
N ASN A 96 30.07 -6.46 -20.54
CA ASN A 96 31.34 -6.91 -21.07
C ASN A 96 32.26 -7.08 -19.85
N SER A 97 32.61 -8.32 -19.54
CA SER A 97 33.52 -8.72 -18.45
C SER A 97 34.99 -8.38 -18.76
N ARG A 98 35.24 -7.33 -19.56
CA ARG A 98 36.56 -6.89 -19.99
C ARG A 98 36.63 -5.38 -19.80
N SER A 99 37.58 -4.92 -18.99
CA SER A 99 37.77 -3.56 -18.44
C SER A 99 36.74 -3.20 -17.36
N GLN A 100 37.05 -3.07 -16.06
CA GLN A 100 38.23 -2.57 -15.37
C GLN A 100 38.47 -3.41 -14.10
N LYS A 101 39.65 -4.03 -13.98
CA LYS A 101 40.25 -4.13 -12.64
C LYS A 101 40.46 -2.67 -12.18
N PRO A 102 40.08 -2.26 -10.97
CA PRO A 102 40.54 -0.98 -10.46
C PRO A 102 42.07 -1.01 -10.51
N GLY A 103 42.64 -0.22 -11.43
CA GLY A 103 44.08 -0.01 -11.49
C GLY A 103 44.51 0.44 -10.10
N ARG A 104 45.57 -0.18 -9.60
CA ARG A 104 46.20 0.07 -8.29
C ARG A 104 46.09 1.56 -7.97
N ALA A 105 45.15 1.93 -7.10
CA ALA A 105 45.08 3.25 -6.55
C ALA A 105 46.40 3.41 -5.79
N LEU A 106 47.28 4.24 -6.34
CA LEU A 106 48.51 4.66 -5.71
C LEU A 106 48.14 5.08 -4.29
N ALA A 107 48.76 4.42 -3.31
CA ALA A 107 48.67 4.78 -1.92
C ALA A 107 49.13 6.23 -1.78
N ILE A 108 48.17 7.17 -1.75
CA ILE A 108 48.43 8.50 -1.25
C ILE A 108 48.51 8.32 0.26
N THR A 109 49.74 8.25 0.74
CA THR A 109 50.12 8.30 2.14
C THR A 109 49.63 9.62 2.74
N ALA A 110 48.39 9.63 3.23
CA ALA A 110 47.90 10.69 4.09
C ALA A 110 48.57 10.55 5.46
N LYS A 111 49.69 11.26 5.62
CA LYS A 111 50.41 11.46 6.88
C LYS A 111 49.44 11.91 7.97
N ARG A 112 48.99 10.96 8.79
CA ARG A 112 48.12 11.16 9.95
C ARG A 112 48.83 12.13 10.90
N ARG A 113 48.47 13.41 10.87
CA ARG A 113 48.95 14.41 11.83
C ARG A 113 48.62 13.87 13.23
N LYS A 114 49.64 13.61 14.04
CA LYS A 114 49.48 13.39 15.47
C LYS A 114 48.90 14.68 16.04
N GLN A 115 47.59 14.72 16.23
CA GLN A 115 47.00 15.72 17.10
C GLN A 115 47.48 15.38 18.51
N HIS A 116 48.32 16.27 19.01
CA HIS A 116 48.78 16.34 20.37
C HIS A 116 47.55 16.49 21.28
N LEU A 117 47.08 15.39 21.87
CA LEU A 117 46.18 15.47 23.03
C LEU A 117 47.05 15.81 24.25
N PRO A 118 46.76 16.90 24.99
CA PRO A 118 47.49 17.20 26.22
C PRO A 118 47.16 16.16 27.30
N ARG A 119 48.21 15.59 27.87
CA ARG A 119 48.13 14.81 29.12
C ARG A 119 47.92 15.77 30.28
N PRO A 120 47.06 15.42 31.23
CA PRO A 120 47.47 15.53 32.62
C PRO A 120 47.72 14.13 33.19
N LEU A 121 48.96 13.92 33.63
CA LEU A 121 49.30 12.94 34.65
C LEU A 121 48.42 13.18 35.88
N MET A 122 47.87 12.13 36.47
CA MET A 122 48.43 11.61 37.73
C MET A 122 47.81 10.25 38.09
N LEU A 123 48.71 9.28 38.24
CA LEU A 123 48.51 8.04 38.98
C LEU A 123 48.70 8.33 40.47
N ILE A 124 47.72 7.97 41.29
CA ILE A 124 47.85 7.56 42.70
C ILE A 124 46.72 6.52 42.89
N ALA A 125 46.93 5.21 42.75
CA ALA A 125 47.58 4.26 43.64
C ALA A 125 47.02 4.26 45.07
N ILE A 126 46.63 3.06 45.54
CA ILE A 126 46.32 2.68 46.94
C ILE A 126 44.89 3.09 47.34
N GLY A 127 43.96 2.23 47.73
CA GLY A 127 44.04 0.94 48.42
C GLY A 127 43.06 1.02 49.60
N GLY A 128 42.10 0.09 49.70
CA GLY A 128 41.26 -0.06 50.89
C GLY A 128 39.77 -0.25 50.62
N LEU A 129 39.25 -1.39 51.12
CA LEU A 129 37.84 -1.76 51.34
C LEU A 129 36.99 -2.04 50.08
N LEU A 130 36.43 -3.21 49.75
CA LEU A 130 36.28 -4.52 50.40
C LEU A 130 36.06 -4.50 51.91
N PHE A 131 35.10 -3.69 52.36
CA PHE A 131 34.53 -3.81 53.70
C PHE A 131 33.16 -3.11 53.70
N THR A 132 32.14 -3.84 54.14
CA THR A 132 30.77 -3.39 54.52
C THR A 132 29.84 -2.85 53.41
N TRP A 133 29.26 -3.76 52.63
CA TRP A 133 27.92 -3.55 52.03
C TRP A 133 26.98 -4.76 52.26
N LEU A 134 27.18 -5.44 53.39
CA LEU A 134 26.30 -6.52 53.84
C LEU A 134 25.96 -6.36 55.33
N GLU A 135 25.46 -5.20 55.77
CA GLU A 135 24.92 -5.06 57.15
C GLU A 135 24.07 -3.80 57.47
N VAL A 136 23.47 -3.08 56.50
CA VAL A 136 22.72 -1.82 56.83
C VAL A 136 21.38 -1.64 56.09
N PHE A 137 20.71 -2.70 55.64
CA PHE A 137 19.29 -2.58 55.27
C PHE A 137 18.47 -3.75 55.83
N GLY A 138 18.52 -3.87 57.16
CA GLY A 138 17.50 -4.50 57.98
C GLY A 138 16.90 -3.46 58.93
N LEU A 139 15.65 -3.07 58.68
CA LEU A 139 14.68 -2.32 59.49
C LEU A 139 13.46 -2.20 58.55
N SER A 140 12.23 -2.51 58.90
CA SER A 140 11.60 -2.80 60.19
C SER A 140 10.25 -3.47 59.94
#